data_AF-A0A554G4Z5-F1
#
_entry.id   AF-A0A554G4Z5-F1
#
_cell.length_a   1.000
_cell.length_b   1.000
_cell.length_c   1.000
_cell.angle_alpha   90.00
_cell.angle_beta   90.00
_cell.angle_gamma   90.00
#
_symmetry.space_group_name_H-M   'P 1'
#
loop_
_entity.id
_entity.type
_entity.pdbx_description
1 polymer ?
#
loop_
_entity_poly.entity_id
_entity_poly.type
_entity_poly.pdbx_seq_one_letter_code
_entity_poly.pdbx_strand_id
1 'polypeptide(L)'
;MDPRPDPSPTPVPSSPKVTPRLSRRAWAWSAVGAVVTLAVFAAMVRVDRTARGTALLELGEWVDVPAPVAGRVVSVDVGLSQKVTAGQVVARLAAASGAAEVFAPLEAMVGRVSVKPGAEVVEGQPLMALMNRNVLPSLYVLFPGELRAELAPGMTFEYQLAGMPVPFEAVIEKVEDPETSLQYARAQKDATQSSEQGAVLVRAHVPSRNYERDGMRRVYQDGMTGRARVRLGTQRLLVAWFPGLRGALP
;
A
#
# COMPACT_ATOMS: atom_id res chain seq x y z
N MET A 1 31.14 -0.16 99.96
CA MET A 1 31.55 -1.57 100.19
C MET A 1 30.31 -2.43 99.99
N ASP A 2 30.15 -3.27 98.98
CA ASP A 2 30.90 -3.56 97.76
C ASP A 2 29.90 -4.35 96.90
N PRO A 3 29.56 -3.94 95.66
CA PRO A 3 28.55 -4.64 94.87
C PRO A 3 29.10 -5.97 94.34
N ARG A 4 28.32 -7.04 94.50
CA ARG A 4 28.62 -8.37 93.93
C ARG A 4 28.72 -8.26 92.39
N PRO A 5 29.72 -8.88 91.75
CA PRO A 5 29.81 -8.90 90.30
C PRO A 5 28.80 -9.90 89.72
N ASP A 6 27.99 -9.44 88.77
CA ASP A 6 27.13 -10.27 87.93
C ASP A 6 27.96 -11.20 87.03
N PRO A 7 27.53 -12.46 86.81
CA PRO A 7 28.21 -13.38 85.91
C PRO A 7 28.06 -12.96 84.44
N SER A 8 29.18 -12.99 83.73
CA SER A 8 29.28 -12.63 82.31
C SER A 8 28.43 -13.56 81.41
N PRO A 9 27.75 -13.04 80.38
CA PRO A 9 27.01 -13.88 79.44
C PRO A 9 27.97 -14.66 78.52
N THR A 10 27.74 -15.96 78.39
CA THR A 10 28.41 -16.85 77.43
C THR A 10 28.19 -16.40 75.98
N PRO A 11 29.21 -16.44 75.12
CA PRO A 11 29.06 -16.08 73.71
C PRO A 11 28.24 -17.13 72.96
N VAL A 12 27.18 -16.67 72.30
CA VAL A 12 26.37 -17.47 71.37
C VAL A 12 27.21 -17.74 70.11
N PRO A 13 27.32 -19.00 69.64
CA PRO A 13 28.03 -19.29 68.40
C PRO A 13 27.27 -18.68 67.21
N SER A 14 27.93 -17.78 66.49
CA SER A 14 27.45 -17.18 65.26
C SER A 14 27.33 -18.26 64.18
N SER A 15 26.10 -18.45 63.68
CA SER A 15 25.83 -19.35 62.55
C SER A 15 26.63 -18.90 61.32
N PRO A 16 27.33 -19.80 60.61
CA PRO A 16 28.03 -19.43 59.40
C PRO A 16 27.03 -18.97 58.34
N LYS A 17 27.18 -17.73 57.86
CA LYS A 17 26.52 -17.25 56.63
C LYS A 17 27.02 -18.09 55.45
N VAL A 18 26.26 -19.12 55.10
CA VAL A 18 26.43 -19.84 53.83
C VAL A 18 26.09 -18.86 52.72
N THR A 19 27.10 -18.21 52.15
CA THR A 19 26.93 -17.53 50.88
C THR A 19 26.76 -18.63 49.82
N PRO A 20 25.68 -18.61 49.03
CA PRO A 20 25.51 -19.58 47.97
C PRO A 20 26.57 -19.29 46.91
N ARG A 21 27.69 -19.99 47.00
CA ARG A 21 28.76 -19.96 46.01
C ARG A 21 28.29 -20.84 44.84
N LEU A 22 27.23 -20.40 44.16
CA LEU A 22 26.82 -21.01 42.90
C LEU A 22 28.03 -20.96 41.98
N SER A 23 28.50 -22.15 41.57
CA SER A 23 29.72 -22.26 40.77
C SER A 23 29.53 -21.44 39.49
N ARG A 24 30.48 -20.55 39.20
CA ARG A 24 30.48 -19.74 37.96
C ARG A 24 30.30 -20.61 36.70
N ARG A 25 30.73 -21.87 36.78
CA ARG A 25 30.52 -22.89 35.76
C ARG A 25 29.03 -23.24 35.59
N ALA A 26 28.32 -23.59 36.66
CA ALA A 26 26.88 -23.90 36.57
C ALA A 26 26.06 -22.73 35.99
N TRP A 27 26.40 -21.49 36.37
CA TRP A 27 25.77 -20.30 35.78
C TRP A 27 26.07 -20.15 34.28
N ALA A 28 27.32 -20.38 33.86
CA ALA A 28 27.70 -20.33 32.45
C ALA A 28 26.98 -21.39 31.59
N TRP A 29 26.86 -22.63 32.07
CA TRP A 29 26.14 -23.69 31.36
C TRP A 29 24.63 -23.40 31.26
N SER A 30 24.00 -22.86 32.30
CA SER A 30 22.61 -22.41 32.23
C SER A 30 22.41 -21.24 31.27
N ALA A 31 23.35 -20.29 31.21
CA ALA A 31 23.32 -19.19 30.25
C ALA A 31 23.41 -19.70 28.80
N VAL A 32 24.31 -20.65 28.53
CA VAL A 32 24.41 -21.29 27.20
C VAL A 32 23.13 -22.04 26.84
N GLY A 33 22.57 -22.83 27.77
CA GLY A 33 21.31 -23.54 27.57
C GLY A 33 20.14 -22.60 27.25
N ALA A 34 20.05 -21.47 27.97
CA ALA A 34 19.05 -20.45 27.70
C ALA A 34 19.22 -19.80 26.31
N VAL A 35 20.45 -19.48 25.91
CA VAL A 35 20.74 -18.90 24.58
C VAL A 35 20.40 -19.89 23.45
N VAL A 36 20.77 -21.16 23.59
CA VAL A 36 20.45 -22.20 22.60
C VAL A 36 18.94 -22.40 22.51
N THR A 37 18.25 -22.47 23.64
CA THR A 37 16.78 -22.62 23.68
C THR A 37 16.09 -21.41 23.02
N LEU A 38 16.57 -20.20 23.29
CA LEU A 38 16.07 -18.97 22.66
C LEU A 38 16.32 -18.98 21.14
N ALA A 39 17.51 -19.43 20.70
CA ALA A 39 17.85 -19.52 19.28
C ALA A 39 16.98 -20.56 18.55
N VAL A 40 16.77 -21.74 19.14
CA VAL A 40 15.86 -22.76 18.59
C VAL A 40 14.42 -22.24 18.54
N PHE A 41 13.96 -21.57 19.60
CA PHE A 41 12.62 -20.97 19.63
C PHE A 41 12.46 -19.90 18.55
N ALA A 42 13.41 -18.97 18.41
CA ALA A 42 13.39 -17.96 17.35
C ALA A 42 13.46 -18.55 15.94
N ALA A 43 14.09 -19.71 15.76
CA ALA A 43 14.14 -20.42 14.49
C ALA A 43 12.80 -21.09 14.14
N MET A 44 12.02 -21.51 15.14
CA MET A 44 10.71 -22.14 14.97
C MET A 44 9.56 -21.14 14.83
N VAL A 45 9.62 -20.00 15.52
CA VAL A 45 8.54 -19.01 15.48
C VAL A 45 8.47 -18.37 14.09
N ARG A 46 7.27 -18.44 13.53
CA ARG A 46 6.90 -17.84 12.24
C ARG A 46 6.15 -16.53 12.50
N VAL A 47 6.55 -15.47 11.80
CA VAL A 47 5.96 -14.13 11.89
C VAL A 47 5.52 -13.69 10.51
N ASP A 48 4.34 -13.10 10.43
CA ASP A 48 3.84 -12.55 9.18
C ASP A 48 4.59 -11.26 8.84
N ARG A 49 5.20 -11.24 7.66
CA ARG A 49 5.85 -10.05 7.13
C ARG A 49 4.76 -9.18 6.53
N THR A 50 4.63 -7.97 7.07
CA THR A 50 3.71 -6.96 6.55
C THR A 50 4.49 -5.79 5.98
N ALA A 51 4.02 -5.27 4.86
CA ALA A 51 4.50 -4.03 4.29
C ALA A 51 3.45 -2.94 4.42
N ARG A 52 3.90 -1.69 4.55
CA ARG A 52 3.03 -0.52 4.68
C ARG A 52 3.17 0.34 3.43
N GLY A 53 2.06 0.92 2.99
CA GLY A 53 2.00 1.81 1.85
C GLY A 53 1.04 2.97 2.08
N THR A 54 1.10 3.97 1.21
CA THR A 54 0.18 5.10 1.19
C THR A 54 -0.92 4.80 0.19
N ALA A 55 -2.18 4.93 0.60
CA ALA A 55 -3.34 4.71 -0.24
C ALA A 55 -3.93 6.05 -0.72
N LEU A 56 -4.36 6.11 -1.97
CA LEU A 56 -5.16 7.17 -2.55
C LEU A 56 -6.38 6.56 -3.22
N LEU A 57 -7.54 7.11 -2.92
CA LEU A 57 -8.78 6.74 -3.59
C LEU A 57 -9.10 7.76 -4.68
N GLU A 58 -9.37 7.25 -5.88
CA GLU A 58 -9.86 8.03 -7.02
C GLU A 58 -11.28 7.57 -7.39
N LEU A 59 -12.17 8.54 -7.60
CA LEU A 59 -13.54 8.25 -8.00
C LEU A 59 -13.66 8.09 -9.51
N GLY A 60 -14.00 6.87 -9.92
CA GLY A 60 -14.25 6.53 -11.32
C GLY A 60 -12.98 6.09 -12.04
N GLU A 61 -13.13 5.91 -13.35
CA GLU A 61 -12.05 5.51 -14.24
C GLU A 61 -11.96 6.49 -15.40
N TRP A 62 -10.74 6.92 -15.69
CA TRP A 62 -10.44 7.73 -16.86
C TRP A 62 -10.25 6.83 -18.08
N VAL A 63 -11.03 7.09 -19.13
CA VAL A 63 -10.98 6.37 -20.40
C VAL A 63 -10.71 7.36 -21.52
N ASP A 64 -9.56 7.21 -22.17
CA ASP A 64 -9.20 8.02 -23.32
C ASP A 64 -9.98 7.59 -24.56
N VAL A 65 -10.43 8.56 -25.35
CA VAL A 65 -11.09 8.35 -26.63
C VAL A 65 -10.05 8.57 -27.73
N PRO A 66 -9.52 7.49 -28.34
CA PRO A 66 -8.54 7.60 -29.41
C PRO A 66 -9.18 8.08 -30.71
N ALA A 67 -8.39 8.74 -31.55
CA ALA A 67 -8.75 9.04 -32.92
C ALA A 67 -8.84 7.72 -33.73
N PRO A 68 -9.98 7.42 -34.38
CA PRO A 68 -10.14 6.19 -35.15
C PRO A 68 -9.32 6.20 -36.44
N VAL A 69 -8.97 7.38 -36.96
CA VAL A 69 -8.17 7.59 -38.16
C VAL A 69 -7.34 8.86 -38.03
N ALA A 70 -6.21 8.93 -38.74
CA ALA A 70 -5.45 10.17 -38.87
C ALA A 70 -6.23 11.20 -39.69
N GLY A 71 -6.22 12.45 -39.25
CA GLY A 71 -6.96 13.53 -39.93
C GLY A 71 -6.94 14.85 -39.18
N ARG A 72 -7.69 15.83 -39.69
CA ARG A 72 -7.87 17.14 -39.06
C ARG A 72 -9.16 17.19 -38.27
N VAL A 73 -9.13 17.67 -37.04
CA VAL A 73 -10.33 17.87 -36.22
C VAL A 73 -11.18 18.99 -36.84
N VAL A 74 -12.38 18.67 -37.29
CA VAL A 74 -13.31 19.65 -37.88
C VAL A 74 -14.11 20.33 -36.78
N SER A 75 -14.72 19.54 -35.90
CA SER A 75 -15.48 20.02 -34.76
C SER A 75 -15.35 19.07 -33.57
N VAL A 76 -15.50 19.64 -32.38
CA VAL A 76 -15.70 18.89 -31.13
C VAL A 76 -17.09 19.26 -30.65
N ASP A 77 -18.00 18.29 -30.65
CA ASP A 77 -19.43 18.53 -30.43
C ASP A 77 -19.83 18.40 -28.96
N VAL A 78 -18.86 18.11 -28.08
CA VAL A 78 -19.05 17.94 -26.65
C VAL A 78 -18.20 18.91 -25.82
N GLY A 79 -18.78 19.39 -24.72
CA GLY A 79 -18.12 20.28 -23.76
C GLY A 79 -17.56 19.56 -22.54
N LEU A 80 -16.68 20.25 -21.80
CA LEU A 80 -16.23 19.78 -20.49
C LEU A 80 -17.42 19.58 -19.54
N SER A 81 -17.33 18.55 -18.70
CA SER A 81 -18.36 18.12 -17.75
C SER A 81 -19.69 17.67 -18.38
N GLN A 82 -19.78 17.55 -19.70
CA GLN A 82 -20.97 17.01 -20.37
C GLN A 82 -21.05 15.50 -20.20
N LYS A 83 -22.25 14.98 -19.92
CA LYS A 83 -22.52 13.55 -19.92
C LYS A 83 -22.73 13.07 -21.36
N VAL A 84 -22.02 12.02 -21.75
CA VAL A 84 -22.15 11.36 -23.06
C VAL A 84 -22.66 9.94 -22.89
N THR A 85 -23.38 9.43 -23.88
CA THR A 85 -23.79 8.02 -23.95
C THR A 85 -22.86 7.22 -24.85
N ALA A 86 -22.79 5.91 -24.63
CA ALA A 86 -22.08 5.02 -25.53
C ALA A 86 -22.59 5.17 -26.98
N GLY A 87 -21.69 5.30 -27.95
CA GLY A 87 -22.02 5.52 -29.35
C GLY A 87 -22.44 6.95 -29.72
N GLN A 88 -22.41 7.91 -28.79
CA GLN A 88 -22.65 9.31 -29.11
C GLN A 88 -21.45 9.90 -29.88
N VAL A 89 -21.71 10.67 -30.94
CA VAL A 89 -20.67 11.41 -31.67
C VAL A 89 -20.11 12.51 -30.76
N VAL A 90 -18.80 12.48 -30.54
CA VAL A 90 -18.09 13.44 -29.68
C VAL A 90 -17.21 14.41 -30.47
N ALA A 91 -16.71 13.99 -31.63
CA ALA A 91 -15.90 14.82 -32.51
C ALA A 91 -16.03 14.36 -33.95
N ARG A 92 -15.72 15.25 -34.89
CA ARG A 92 -15.64 14.97 -36.32
C ARG A 92 -14.25 15.27 -36.84
N LEU A 93 -13.71 14.36 -37.62
CA LEU A 93 -12.40 14.44 -38.25
C LEU A 93 -12.58 14.48 -39.78
N ALA A 94 -11.72 15.24 -40.46
CA ALA A 94 -11.53 15.18 -41.90
C ALA A 94 -10.27 14.35 -42.17
N ALA A 95 -10.47 13.11 -42.59
CA ALA A 95 -9.40 12.19 -42.98
C ALA A 95 -9.21 12.18 -44.50
N ALA A 96 -8.11 11.59 -44.97
CA ALA A 96 -7.86 11.42 -46.40
C ALA A 96 -8.92 10.55 -47.11
N SER A 97 -9.55 9.62 -46.37
CA SER A 97 -10.63 8.77 -46.85
C SER A 97 -12.03 9.41 -46.78
N GLY A 98 -12.16 10.62 -46.24
CA GLY A 98 -13.43 11.33 -46.06
C GLY A 98 -13.66 11.81 -44.63
N ALA A 99 -14.90 12.23 -44.34
CA ALA A 99 -15.30 12.61 -42.98
C ALA A 99 -15.38 11.35 -42.09
N ALA A 100 -14.75 11.41 -40.92
CA ALA A 100 -14.77 10.36 -39.91
C ALA A 100 -15.36 10.89 -38.61
N GLU A 101 -16.31 10.14 -38.04
CA GLU A 101 -16.93 10.48 -36.77
C GLU A 101 -16.26 9.70 -35.63
N VAL A 102 -16.05 10.38 -34.52
CA VAL A 102 -15.49 9.80 -33.30
C VAL A 102 -16.63 9.57 -32.33
N PHE A 103 -16.73 8.35 -31.82
CA PHE A 103 -17.80 7.93 -30.91
C PHE A 103 -17.28 7.77 -29.49
N ALA A 104 -18.12 8.09 -28.51
CA ALA A 104 -17.85 7.75 -27.12
C ALA A 104 -17.93 6.22 -26.93
N PRO A 105 -16.88 5.56 -26.38
CA PRO A 105 -16.88 4.12 -26.19
C PRO A 105 -17.87 3.64 -25.12
N LEU A 106 -18.23 4.51 -24.17
CA LEU A 106 -19.09 4.19 -23.04
C LEU A 106 -19.82 5.42 -22.50
N GLU A 107 -20.82 5.19 -21.63
CA GLU A 107 -21.50 6.27 -20.92
C GLU A 107 -20.62 6.85 -19.80
N ALA A 108 -20.22 8.12 -19.95
CA ALA A 108 -19.33 8.80 -19.02
C ALA A 108 -19.47 10.32 -19.10
N MET A 109 -18.73 11.03 -18.26
CA MET A 109 -18.64 12.49 -18.27
C MET A 109 -17.36 12.93 -18.98
N VAL A 110 -17.41 13.91 -19.88
CA VAL A 110 -16.21 14.46 -20.52
C VAL A 110 -15.39 15.21 -19.48
N GLY A 111 -14.22 14.71 -19.10
CA GLY A 111 -13.41 15.35 -18.06
C GLY A 111 -12.26 16.19 -18.61
N ARG A 112 -11.75 15.87 -19.81
CA ARG A 112 -10.71 16.65 -20.48
C ARG A 112 -10.86 16.56 -21.99
N VAL A 113 -10.61 17.66 -22.70
CA VAL A 113 -10.46 17.67 -24.16
C VAL A 113 -9.02 18.08 -24.46
N SER A 114 -8.29 17.20 -25.16
CA SER A 114 -6.84 17.37 -25.43
C SER A 114 -6.56 18.03 -26.78
N VAL A 115 -7.55 18.07 -27.67
CA VAL A 115 -7.43 18.62 -29.02
C VAL A 115 -8.31 19.85 -29.21
N LYS A 116 -7.91 20.72 -30.15
CA LYS A 116 -8.70 21.87 -30.58
C LYS A 116 -9.22 21.64 -32.00
N PRO A 117 -10.38 22.21 -32.36
CA PRO A 117 -10.78 22.28 -33.77
C PRO A 117 -9.65 22.86 -34.63
N GLY A 118 -9.41 22.25 -35.78
CA GLY A 118 -8.33 22.56 -36.71
C GLY A 118 -7.01 21.83 -36.45
N ALA A 119 -6.86 21.12 -35.32
CA ALA A 119 -5.65 20.34 -35.03
C ALA A 119 -5.55 19.10 -35.92
N GLU A 120 -4.32 18.71 -36.28
CA GLU A 120 -4.04 17.43 -36.94
C GLU A 120 -3.76 16.37 -35.88
N VAL A 121 -4.35 15.19 -36.08
CA VAL A 121 -4.26 14.05 -35.17
C VAL A 121 -3.87 12.81 -35.95
N VAL A 122 -3.10 11.94 -35.30
CA VAL A 122 -2.77 10.61 -35.84
C VAL A 122 -3.74 9.56 -35.31
N GLU A 123 -3.89 8.46 -36.04
CA GLU A 123 -4.67 7.31 -35.58
C GLU A 123 -4.15 6.83 -34.21
N GLY A 124 -5.07 6.55 -33.29
CA GLY A 124 -4.76 6.16 -31.92
C GLY A 124 -4.45 7.32 -30.97
N GLN A 125 -4.28 8.56 -31.45
CA GLN A 125 -4.00 9.70 -30.59
C GLN A 125 -5.22 10.03 -29.70
N PRO A 126 -5.06 10.22 -28.38
CA PRO A 126 -6.18 10.53 -27.50
C PRO A 126 -6.70 11.95 -27.76
N LEU A 127 -7.99 12.04 -28.10
CA LEU A 127 -8.67 13.31 -28.39
C LEU A 127 -9.24 13.96 -27.13
N MET A 128 -9.81 13.14 -26.25
CA MET A 128 -10.43 13.54 -25.00
C MET A 128 -10.40 12.40 -24.00
N ALA A 129 -10.54 12.72 -22.71
CA ALA A 129 -10.64 11.76 -21.63
C ALA A 129 -12.04 11.81 -21.01
N LEU A 130 -12.69 10.65 -20.95
CA LEU A 130 -13.99 10.45 -20.33
C LEU A 130 -13.81 9.90 -18.93
N MET A 131 -14.55 10.45 -17.97
CA MET A 131 -14.61 10.00 -16.59
C MET A 131 -15.83 9.12 -16.38
N ASN A 132 -15.63 7.82 -16.24
CA ASN A 132 -16.67 6.87 -15.90
C ASN A 132 -16.86 6.81 -14.38
N ARG A 133 -17.96 7.37 -13.85
CA ARG A 133 -18.31 7.29 -12.42
C ARG A 133 -19.19 6.09 -12.07
N ASN A 134 -19.62 5.32 -13.07
CA ASN A 134 -20.45 4.12 -12.92
C ASN A 134 -19.63 2.86 -12.64
N VAL A 135 -18.33 2.98 -12.37
CA VAL A 135 -17.46 1.89 -11.85
C VAL A 135 -17.18 2.05 -10.36
N LEU A 136 -16.71 0.99 -9.69
CA LEU A 136 -16.28 1.09 -8.31
C LEU A 136 -15.09 2.08 -8.20
N PRO A 137 -14.96 2.82 -7.09
CA PRO A 137 -13.79 3.67 -6.88
C PRO A 137 -12.48 2.86 -6.97
N SER A 138 -11.51 3.44 -7.67
CA SER A 138 -10.17 2.88 -7.78
C SER A 138 -9.35 3.25 -6.56
N LEU A 139 -8.61 2.29 -6.04
CA LEU A 139 -7.69 2.44 -4.92
C LEU A 139 -6.27 2.24 -5.43
N TYR A 140 -5.49 3.30 -5.37
CA TYR A 140 -4.08 3.33 -5.75
C TYR A 140 -3.22 3.30 -4.50
N VAL A 141 -2.33 2.32 -4.40
CA VAL A 141 -1.48 2.14 -3.24
C VAL A 141 -0.02 2.14 -3.66
N LEU A 142 0.76 3.04 -3.05
CA LEU A 142 2.21 3.09 -3.21
C LEU A 142 2.89 2.30 -2.09
N PHE A 143 3.60 1.25 -2.48
CA PHE A 143 4.49 0.47 -1.63
C PHE A 143 5.96 0.75 -1.96
N PRO A 144 6.90 0.44 -1.06
CA PRO A 144 8.33 0.49 -1.34
C PRO A 144 8.76 -0.34 -2.56
N GLY A 145 9.69 0.19 -3.36
CA GLY A 145 10.22 -0.40 -4.61
C GLY A 145 10.71 -1.84 -4.49
N GLU A 146 11.41 -2.14 -3.39
CA GLU A 146 11.99 -3.46 -3.08
C GLU A 146 10.97 -4.60 -3.02
N LEU A 147 9.68 -4.28 -2.81
CA LEU A 147 8.62 -5.27 -2.66
C LEU A 147 8.03 -5.72 -4.00
N ARG A 148 8.46 -5.14 -5.13
CA ARG A 148 7.88 -5.42 -6.45
C ARG A 148 7.81 -6.91 -6.77
N ALA A 149 8.89 -7.64 -6.50
CA ALA A 149 8.95 -9.08 -6.79
C ALA A 149 8.06 -9.93 -5.87
N GLU A 150 7.68 -9.38 -4.71
CA GLU A 150 6.82 -10.06 -3.73
C GLU A 150 5.34 -9.72 -3.93
N LEU A 151 5.01 -8.63 -4.62
CA LEU A 151 3.63 -8.21 -4.88
C LEU A 151 3.10 -8.83 -6.17
N ALA A 152 1.90 -9.41 -6.10
CA ALA A 152 1.24 -10.00 -7.25
C ALA A 152 -0.26 -9.67 -7.30
N PRO A 153 -0.86 -9.63 -8.51
CA PRO A 153 -2.31 -9.68 -8.67
C PRO A 153 -2.94 -10.83 -7.88
N GLY A 154 -4.09 -10.57 -7.27
CA GLY A 154 -4.84 -11.51 -6.44
C GLY A 154 -4.48 -11.49 -4.95
N MET A 155 -3.40 -10.82 -4.54
CA MET A 155 -3.09 -10.66 -3.12
C MET A 155 -4.10 -9.75 -2.41
N THR A 156 -4.37 -10.01 -1.15
CA THR A 156 -5.22 -9.15 -0.33
C THR A 156 -4.40 -8.17 0.49
N PHE A 157 -4.92 -6.97 0.68
CA PHE A 157 -4.33 -5.98 1.56
C PHE A 157 -5.43 -5.23 2.31
N GLU A 158 -5.06 -4.74 3.49
CA GLU A 158 -5.91 -3.91 4.33
C GLU A 158 -5.63 -2.44 4.03
N TYR A 159 -6.66 -1.60 3.93
CA TYR A 159 -6.51 -0.16 3.77
C TYR A 159 -7.41 0.62 4.72
N GLN A 160 -6.92 1.79 5.14
CA GLN A 160 -7.62 2.72 6.01
C GLN A 160 -7.37 4.15 5.53
N LEU A 161 -8.34 4.66 4.77
CA LEU A 161 -8.52 6.06 4.40
C LEU A 161 -8.83 6.95 5.61
N ALA A 162 -8.51 8.23 5.46
CA ALA A 162 -8.77 9.25 6.46
C ALA A 162 -10.25 9.29 6.86
N GLY A 163 -10.50 9.24 8.17
CA GLY A 163 -11.86 9.29 8.72
C GLY A 163 -12.64 7.97 8.67
N MET A 164 -12.04 6.85 8.27
CA MET A 164 -12.66 5.53 8.43
C MET A 164 -12.34 4.92 9.81
N PRO A 165 -13.33 4.35 10.51
CA PRO A 165 -13.14 3.82 11.86
C PRO A 165 -12.31 2.54 11.88
N VAL A 166 -12.46 1.69 10.86
CA VAL A 166 -11.81 0.38 10.74
C VAL A 166 -11.12 0.23 9.39
N PRO A 167 -10.06 -0.60 9.28
CA PRO A 167 -9.50 -0.96 7.99
C PRO A 167 -10.48 -1.85 7.21
N PHE A 168 -10.43 -1.74 5.89
CA PHE A 168 -11.16 -2.58 4.95
C PHE A 168 -10.18 -3.41 4.14
N GLU A 169 -10.64 -4.56 3.66
CA GLU A 169 -9.84 -5.41 2.78
C GLU A 169 -10.14 -5.09 1.31
N ALA A 170 -9.08 -5.11 0.49
CA ALA A 170 -9.15 -5.02 -0.96
C ALA A 170 -8.21 -6.05 -1.59
N VAL A 171 -8.47 -6.38 -2.85
CA VAL A 171 -7.66 -7.32 -3.64
C VAL A 171 -6.84 -6.52 -4.64
N ILE A 172 -5.55 -6.82 -4.73
CA ILE A 172 -4.67 -6.29 -5.76
C ILE A 172 -5.15 -6.80 -7.11
N GLU A 173 -5.59 -5.89 -7.97
CA GLU A 173 -5.98 -6.23 -9.32
C GLU A 173 -4.76 -6.21 -10.24
N LYS A 174 -3.93 -5.18 -10.11
CA LYS A 174 -2.78 -4.98 -10.96
C LYS A 174 -1.63 -4.36 -10.18
N VAL A 175 -0.43 -4.86 -10.47
CA VAL A 175 0.83 -4.23 -10.07
C VAL A 175 1.34 -3.47 -11.27
N GLU A 176 1.46 -2.15 -11.18
CA GLU A 176 1.83 -1.29 -12.29
C GLU A 176 3.32 -1.40 -12.62
N ASP A 177 3.70 -0.94 -13.81
CA ASP A 177 5.10 -0.94 -14.25
C ASP A 177 5.97 0.04 -13.45
N PRO A 178 7.30 -0.15 -13.42
CA PRO A 178 8.19 0.72 -12.65
C PRO A 178 8.10 2.19 -13.09
N GLU A 179 7.99 2.42 -14.41
CA GLU A 179 7.87 3.77 -14.96
C GLU A 179 6.58 4.46 -14.51
N THR A 180 5.44 3.79 -14.65
CA THR A 180 4.13 4.27 -14.19
C THR A 180 4.13 4.52 -12.68
N SER A 181 4.73 3.60 -11.92
CA SER A 181 4.84 3.72 -10.46
C SER A 181 5.64 4.96 -10.06
N LEU A 182 6.76 5.21 -10.72
CA LEU A 182 7.60 6.38 -10.48
C LEU A 182 6.93 7.68 -10.91
N GLN A 183 6.27 7.70 -12.08
CA GLN A 183 5.52 8.87 -12.54
C GLN A 183 4.42 9.26 -11.56
N TYR A 184 3.66 8.27 -11.09
CA TYR A 184 2.60 8.48 -10.12
C TYR A 184 3.15 8.96 -8.76
N ALA A 185 4.20 8.32 -8.25
CA ALA A 185 4.86 8.74 -7.01
C ALA A 185 5.39 10.18 -7.10
N ARG A 186 5.93 10.60 -8.26
CA ARG A 186 6.39 11.99 -8.48
C ARG A 186 5.24 13.00 -8.54
N ALA A 187 4.11 12.62 -9.14
CA ALA A 187 2.92 13.46 -9.15
C ALA A 187 2.38 13.67 -7.72
N GLN A 188 2.50 12.65 -6.88
CA GLN A 188 2.08 12.63 -5.50
C GLN A 188 3.21 13.14 -4.58
N LYS A 189 3.45 14.46 -4.60
CA LYS A 189 4.55 15.14 -3.87
C LYS A 189 4.74 14.70 -2.40
N ASP A 190 3.68 14.21 -1.74
CA ASP A 190 3.70 13.75 -0.34
C ASP A 190 4.18 12.29 -0.15
N ALA A 191 4.13 11.44 -1.19
CA ALA A 191 4.62 10.06 -1.11
C ALA A 191 6.16 9.95 -1.11
N THR A 192 6.84 11.05 -1.43
CA THR A 192 8.31 11.18 -1.56
C THR A 192 9.08 11.04 -0.24
N GLN A 193 8.41 11.04 0.92
CA GLN A 193 9.12 10.88 2.22
C GLN A 193 9.47 9.43 2.55
N SER A 194 9.12 8.45 1.72
CA SER A 194 9.39 7.04 2.01
C SER A 194 9.92 6.32 0.77
N SER A 195 11.24 6.19 0.76
CA SER A 195 12.08 5.36 -0.11
C SER A 195 12.68 6.04 -1.35
N GLU A 196 13.93 6.48 -1.20
CA GLU A 196 14.87 6.70 -2.33
C GLU A 196 15.06 5.45 -3.21
N GLN A 197 14.63 4.29 -2.71
CA GLN A 197 14.75 2.96 -3.32
C GLN A 197 13.65 2.63 -4.36
N GLY A 198 12.89 3.65 -4.79
CA GLY A 198 11.80 3.51 -5.76
C GLY A 198 10.45 3.16 -5.11
N ALA A 199 9.40 3.16 -5.92
CA ALA A 199 8.03 2.89 -5.48
C ALA A 199 7.35 1.89 -6.43
N VAL A 200 6.45 1.09 -5.87
CA VAL A 200 5.57 0.18 -6.61
C VAL A 200 4.15 0.67 -6.44
N LEU A 201 3.51 0.99 -7.56
CA LEU A 201 2.10 1.33 -7.58
C LEU A 201 1.27 0.07 -7.78
N VAL A 202 0.28 -0.09 -6.94
CA VAL A 202 -0.70 -1.16 -7.01
C VAL A 202 -2.08 -0.54 -7.22
N ARG A 203 -2.85 -1.12 -8.14
CA ARG A 203 -4.25 -0.79 -8.38
C ARG A 203 -5.15 -1.87 -7.79
N ALA A 204 -6.21 -1.42 -7.14
CA ALA A 204 -7.29 -2.23 -6.62
C ALA A 204 -8.60 -1.46 -6.72
N HIS A 205 -9.70 -2.12 -6.36
CA HIS A 205 -11.00 -1.50 -6.22
C HIS A 205 -11.50 -1.62 -4.79
N VAL A 206 -12.24 -0.61 -4.33
CA VAL A 206 -12.96 -0.72 -3.07
C VAL A 206 -14.14 -1.69 -3.20
N PRO A 207 -14.50 -2.44 -2.15
CA PRO A 207 -15.55 -3.46 -2.22
C PRO A 207 -16.96 -2.89 -2.41
N SER A 208 -17.16 -1.60 -2.09
CA SER A 208 -18.46 -0.92 -2.16
C SER A 208 -18.29 0.55 -2.53
N ARG A 209 -19.36 1.20 -3.01
CA ARG A 209 -19.33 2.67 -3.28
C ARG A 209 -19.44 3.53 -2.03
N ASN A 210 -19.91 2.93 -0.94
CA ASN A 210 -20.19 3.61 0.31
C ASN A 210 -19.51 2.83 1.44
N TYR A 211 -19.12 3.54 2.48
CA TYR A 211 -18.63 2.96 3.73
C TYR A 211 -19.51 3.42 4.89
N GLU A 212 -19.51 2.64 5.97
CA GLU A 212 -20.25 2.98 7.18
C GLU A 212 -19.34 3.69 8.19
N ARG A 213 -19.84 4.79 8.75
CA ARG A 213 -19.18 5.54 9.81
C ARG A 213 -20.25 6.04 10.77
N ASP A 214 -20.10 5.74 12.05
CA ASP A 214 -21.02 6.16 13.11
C ASP A 214 -22.48 5.74 12.82
N GLY A 215 -22.68 4.55 12.23
CA GLY A 215 -24.00 4.04 11.81
C GLY A 215 -24.57 4.70 10.55
N MET A 216 -23.85 5.62 9.92
CA MET A 216 -24.28 6.32 8.71
C MET A 216 -23.49 5.87 7.48
N ARG A 217 -24.21 5.62 6.38
CA ARG A 217 -23.58 5.38 5.07
C ARG A 217 -23.04 6.69 4.51
N ARG A 218 -21.74 6.72 4.24
CA ARG A 218 -21.05 7.83 3.57
C ARG A 218 -20.52 7.38 2.22
N VAL A 219 -20.53 8.30 1.27
CA VAL A 219 -19.93 8.10 -0.05
C VAL A 219 -18.45 8.43 0.05
N TYR A 220 -17.62 7.68 -0.67
CA TYR A 220 -16.21 8.04 -0.83
C TYR A 220 -16.08 9.40 -1.54
N GLN A 221 -15.01 10.12 -1.21
CA GLN A 221 -14.65 11.37 -1.86
C GLN A 221 -13.39 11.18 -2.68
N ASP A 222 -13.32 11.89 -3.80
CA ASP A 222 -12.16 11.85 -4.67
C ASP A 222 -10.93 12.42 -3.95
N GLY A 223 -9.77 11.79 -4.12
CA GLY A 223 -8.52 12.21 -3.49
C GLY A 223 -8.40 11.85 -2.01
N MET A 224 -9.27 11.01 -1.44
CA MET A 224 -9.11 10.54 -0.07
C MET A 224 -7.79 9.76 0.08
N THR A 225 -6.93 10.20 1.00
CA THR A 225 -5.66 9.52 1.31
C THR A 225 -5.79 8.63 2.54
N GLY A 226 -4.89 7.66 2.65
CA GLY A 226 -4.89 6.68 3.74
C GLY A 226 -3.61 5.88 3.84
N ARG A 227 -3.68 4.84 4.67
CA ARG A 227 -2.61 3.86 4.83
C ARG A 227 -3.09 2.51 4.33
N ALA A 228 -2.19 1.73 3.77
CA ALA A 228 -2.43 0.35 3.39
C ALA A 228 -1.40 -0.58 4.01
N ARG A 229 -1.78 -1.85 4.22
CA ARG A 229 -0.91 -2.92 4.69
C ARG A 229 -1.16 -4.19 3.91
N VAL A 230 -0.11 -4.76 3.34
CA VAL A 230 -0.17 -6.03 2.62
C VAL A 230 0.62 -7.09 3.38
N ARG A 231 0.11 -8.31 3.41
CA ARG A 231 0.79 -9.48 3.99
C ARG A 231 1.60 -10.14 2.87
N LEU A 232 2.93 -10.15 3.01
CA LEU A 232 3.86 -10.67 2.00
C LEU A 232 4.17 -12.16 2.19
N GLY A 233 3.60 -12.78 3.22
CA GLY A 233 3.85 -14.17 3.61
C GLY A 233 4.46 -14.26 5.01
N THR A 234 4.92 -15.46 5.34
CA THR A 234 5.38 -15.81 6.69
C THR A 234 6.89 -16.06 6.69
N GLN A 235 7.62 -15.40 7.58
CA GLN A 235 9.08 -15.53 7.71
C GLN A 235 9.46 -16.01 9.12
N ARG A 236 10.59 -16.71 9.26
CA ARG A 236 11.10 -17.13 10.58
C ARG A 236 11.57 -15.91 11.39
N LEU A 237 11.23 -15.84 12.67
CA LEU A 237 11.57 -14.74 13.58
C LEU A 237 13.08 -14.47 13.64
N LEU A 238 13.90 -15.52 13.56
CA LEU A 238 15.36 -15.39 13.51
C LEU A 238 15.85 -14.57 12.30
N VAL A 239 15.19 -14.70 11.15
CA VAL A 239 15.53 -13.91 9.94
C VAL A 239 14.96 -12.48 10.04
N ALA A 240 13.89 -12.28 10.81
CA ALA A 240 13.39 -10.94 11.12
C ALA A 240 14.36 -10.15 12.02
N TRP A 241 15.06 -10.83 12.94
CA TRP A 241 16.09 -10.21 13.79
C TRP A 241 17.45 -10.04 13.11
N PHE A 242 17.80 -10.92 12.17
CA PHE A 242 19.09 -10.88 11.46
C PHE A 242 18.91 -10.92 9.94
N PRO A 243 18.67 -9.77 9.28
CA PRO A 243 18.37 -9.73 7.84
C PRO A 243 19.52 -10.23 6.95
N GLY A 244 20.77 -10.24 7.44
CA GLY A 244 21.93 -10.79 6.73
C GLY A 244 21.90 -12.32 6.53
N LEU A 245 21.01 -13.04 7.23
CA LEU A 245 20.86 -14.49 7.09
C LEU A 245 19.97 -14.91 5.91
N ARG A 246 19.34 -13.97 5.19
CA ARG A 246 18.43 -14.25 4.06
C ARG A 246 19.04 -15.09 2.94
N GLY A 247 20.37 -15.05 2.77
CA GLY A 247 21.07 -15.81 1.72
C GLY A 247 21.48 -17.24 2.10
N ALA A 248 21.39 -17.61 3.39
CA ALA A 248 21.95 -18.88 3.89
C ALA A 248 20.90 -19.93 4.25
N LEU A 249 19.61 -19.56 4.30
CA LEU A 249 18.52 -20.44 4.70
C LEU A 249 17.33 -20.28 3.72
N PRO A 250 16.88 -21.36 3.06
CA PRO A 250 15.66 -21.35 2.25
C PRO A 250 14.37 -21.23 3.10
#